data_AF-A0A0B6Z204-F1
#
_entry.id   AF-A0A0B6Z204-F1
#
_cell.length_a   1.000
_cell.length_b   1.000
_cell.length_c   1.000
_cell.angle_alpha   90.00
_cell.angle_beta   90.00
_cell.angle_gamma   90.00
#
_symmetry.space_group_name_H-M   'P 1'
#
loop_
_entity.id
_entity.type
_entity.pdbx_description
1 polymer ?
#
loop_
_entity_poly.entity_id
_entity_poly.type
_entity_poly.pdbx_seq_one_letter_code
_entity_poly.pdbx_strand_id
1 'polypeptide(L)' 'MIKEAMDKKFGASWHAVIGEGYGFEITHEVKNLLYMFFGGNMAIILWKCS' A
#
# COMPACT_ATOMS: atom_id res chain seq x y z
N MET A 1 6.43 3.31 -9.46
CA MET A 1 5.90 4.68 -9.25
C MET A 1 5.42 4.94 -7.82
N ILE A 2 4.29 4.39 -7.32
CA ILE A 2 3.81 4.70 -5.94
C ILE A 2 4.79 4.22 -4.86
N LYS A 3 5.17 2.94 -4.88
CA LYS A 3 6.16 2.38 -3.94
C LYS A 3 7.44 3.22 -3.90
N GLU A 4 8.07 3.42 -5.05
CA GLU A 4 9.34 4.16 -5.16
C GLU A 4 9.19 5.62 -4.69
N ALA A 5 8.07 6.27 -4.97
CA ALA A 5 7.81 7.63 -4.51
C ALA A 5 7.67 7.69 -2.97
N MET A 6 7.00 6.70 -2.39
CA MET A 6 6.86 6.58 -0.93
C MET A 6 8.20 6.24 -0.27
N ASP A 7 8.97 5.32 -0.85
CA ASP A 7 10.33 4.99 -0.40
C ASP A 7 11.24 6.23 -0.43
N LYS A 8 11.17 7.02 -1.50
CA LYS A 8 12.00 8.24 -1.64
C LYS A 8 11.58 9.34 -0.67
N LYS A 9 10.29 9.48 -0.38
CA LYS A 9 9.75 10.58 0.44
C LYS A 9 9.69 10.28 1.94
N PHE A 10 9.41 9.02 2.29
CA PHE A 10 9.13 8.58 3.66
C PHE A 10 10.04 7.42 4.12
N GLY A 11 11.12 7.15 3.36
CA GLY A 11 12.06 6.06 3.60
C GLY A 11 11.51 4.69 3.20
N ALA A 12 12.40 3.78 2.81
CA ALA A 12 12.06 2.37 2.59
C ALA A 12 11.57 1.67 3.90
N SER A 13 10.83 0.55 3.87
CA SER A 13 10.40 -0.23 2.70
C SER A 13 8.87 -0.23 2.56
N TRP A 14 8.36 0.52 1.59
CA TRP A 14 6.94 0.54 1.24
C TRP A 14 6.60 -0.60 0.27
N HIS A 15 5.36 -1.05 0.32
CA HIS A 15 4.81 -2.09 -0.54
C HIS A 15 3.40 -1.69 -0.98
N ALA A 16 3.01 -2.04 -2.20
CA ALA A 16 1.70 -1.71 -2.73
C ALA A 16 1.13 -2.87 -3.56
N VAL A 17 -0.17 -3.11 -3.45
CA VAL A 17 -0.95 -4.01 -4.31
C VAL A 17 -2.16 -3.25 -4.82
N ILE A 18 -2.43 -3.37 -6.12
CA ILE A 18 -3.54 -2.70 -6.81
C ILE A 18 -4.23 -3.75 -7.66
N GLY A 19 -5.55 -3.88 -7.53
CA GLY A 19 -6.31 -4.86 -8.30
C GLY A 19 -7.81 -4.85 -7.97
N GLU A 20 -8.58 -5.54 -8.80
CA GLU A 20 -10.05 -5.59 -8.69
C GLU A 20 -10.54 -6.76 -7.80
N GLY A 21 -9.68 -7.73 -7.50
CA GLY A 21 -10.04 -8.89 -6.69
C GLY A 21 -8.81 -9.50 -6.01
N TYR A 22 -8.66 -9.24 -4.72
CA TYR A 22 -7.66 -9.88 -3.86
C TYR A 22 -8.09 -9.80 -2.39
N GLY A 23 -7.58 -10.72 -1.59
CA GLY A 23 -7.55 -10.62 -0.12
C GLY A 23 -6.10 -10.42 0.35
N PHE A 24 -5.93 -9.89 1.55
CA PHE A 24 -4.59 -9.70 2.12
C PHE A 24 -4.60 -9.95 3.62
N GLU A 25 -3.48 -10.47 4.12
CA GLU A 25 -3.13 -10.53 5.54
C GLU A 25 -1.67 -10.06 5.64
N ILE A 26 -1.42 -8.94 6.34
CA ILE A 26 -0.12 -8.28 6.31
C ILE A 26 0.25 -7.69 7.67
N THR A 27 1.45 -8.00 8.11
CA THR A 27 2.12 -7.28 9.21
C THR A 27 2.69 -5.98 8.68
N HIS A 28 2.40 -4.86 9.36
CA HIS A 28 2.80 -3.53 8.93
C HIS A 28 3.14 -2.65 10.14
N GLU A 29 3.91 -1.59 9.90
CA GLU A 29 4.17 -0.57 10.91
C GLU A 29 2.89 0.18 11.27
N VAL A 30 2.62 0.33 12.57
CA VAL A 30 1.42 1.01 13.08
C VAL A 30 1.32 2.42 12.48
N LYS A 31 0.12 2.80 12.01
CA LYS A 31 -0.20 4.06 11.29
C LYS A 31 0.35 4.18 9.85
N ASN A 32 1.05 3.17 9.32
CA ASN A 32 1.55 3.17 7.95
C ASN A 32 0.83 2.13 7.08
N LEU A 33 -0.51 2.18 7.09
CA LEU A 33 -1.39 1.41 6.21
C LEU A 33 -2.41 2.35 5.58
N LEU A 34 -2.53 2.29 4.26
CA LEU A 34 -3.60 2.92 3.49
C LEU A 34 -4.33 1.84 2.70
N TYR A 35 -5.63 1.71 2.93
CA TYR A 35 -6.53 0.88 2.15
C TYR A 35 -7.66 1.74 1.61
N MET A 36 -7.79 1.79 0.28
CA MET A 36 -8.80 2.63 -0.39
C MET A 36 -9.26 2.04 -1.71
N PHE A 37 -10.39 2.54 -2.22
CA PHE A 37 -10.89 2.21 -3.55
C PHE A 37 -10.77 3.41 -4.48
N PHE A 38 -10.40 3.14 -5.73
CA PHE A 38 -10.38 4.11 -6.82
C PHE A 38 -11.30 3.63 -7.94
N GLY A 39 -12.12 4.54 -8.50
CA GLY A 39 -13.06 4.18 -9.59
C GLY A 39 -14.15 3.18 -9.21
N GLY A 40 -14.32 2.87 -7.92
CA GLY A 40 -15.35 1.97 -7.39
C GLY A 40 -14.99 0.47 -7.42
N ASN A 41 -14.11 0.04 -8.33
CA ASN A 41 -13.74 -1.38 -8.50
C ASN A 41 -12.26 -1.67 -8.22
N MET A 42 -11.39 -0.66 -8.18
CA MET A 42 -9.96 -0.85 -8.01
C MET A 42 -9.57 -0.67 -6.54
N ALA A 43 -9.25 -1.77 -5.85
CA ALA A 43 -8.74 -1.73 -4.49
C ALA A 43 -7.23 -1.43 -4.50
N ILE A 44 -6.82 -0.44 -3.72
CA ILE A 44 -5.42 -0.06 -3.53
C ILE A 44 -5.07 -0.29 -2.07
N ILE A 45 -4.05 -1.12 -1.82
CA ILE A 45 -3.41 -1.24 -0.52
C ILE A 45 -1.95 -0.80 -0.61
N LEU A 46 -1.54 0.02 0.35
CA LEU A 46 -0.18 0.54 0.49
C LEU A 46 0.19 0.43 1.97
N TRP A 47 1.34 -0.16 2.26
CA TRP A 47 1.82 -0.32 3.64
C TRP A 47 3.33 -0.20 3.73
N LYS A 48 3.83 0.12 4.93
CA LYS A 48 5.26 0.13 5.24
C LYS A 48 5.62 -1.07 6.12
N CYS A 49 6.69 -1.76 5.73
CA CYS A 49 7.36 -2.74 6.58
C CYS A 49 8.57 -2.05 7.22
N SER A 50 8.77 -2.30 8.52
CA SER A 50 10.01 -1.90 9.21
C SER A 50 11.09 -2.95 9.02
#